data_AF-A0A5B2VFH3-F1
#
_entry.id   AF-A0A5B2VFH3-F1
#
_cell.length_a   1.000
_cell.length_b   1.000
_cell.length_c   1.000
_cell.angle_alpha   90.00
_cell.angle_beta   90.00
_cell.angle_gamma   90.00
#
_symmetry.space_group_name_H-M   'P 1'
#
loop_
_entity.id
_entity.type
_entity.pdbx_description
1 polymer ?
#
loop_
_entity_poly.entity_id
_entity_poly.type
_entity_poly.pdbx_seq_one_letter_code
_entity_poly.pdbx_strand_id
1 'polypeptide(L)'
;MSANSFVVLAFCALAVGVNALTEEQKAEITKSSLPLIAECSKEFSVNQGDIDAAKKLGDPSGLNSCFVGCFMKKAGIINASGLFDVAATIEKSKKYLTSEEDLKAFEKLTEMCAPENDKPVSDSDK
;
A
#
# COMPACT_ATOMS: atom_id res chain seq x y z
N MET A 1 16.76 -16.17 1.25
CA MET A 1 16.28 -15.26 0.18
C MET A 1 15.01 -15.85 -0.41
N SER A 2 13.85 -15.39 0.04
CA SER A 2 12.60 -15.60 -0.68
C SER A 2 12.00 -14.22 -0.90
N ALA A 3 12.23 -13.68 -2.08
CA ALA A 3 11.70 -12.41 -2.55
C ALA A 3 10.18 -12.48 -2.89
N ASN A 4 9.49 -13.53 -2.45
CA ASN A 4 8.15 -13.87 -2.95
C ASN A 4 6.98 -13.43 -2.06
N SER A 5 7.20 -13.03 -0.80
CA SER A 5 6.07 -12.72 0.11
C SER A 5 5.71 -11.24 0.22
N PHE A 6 6.59 -10.32 -0.19
CA PHE A 6 6.26 -8.87 -0.21
C PHE A 6 5.56 -8.42 -1.50
N VAL A 7 5.60 -9.26 -2.55
CA VAL A 7 5.00 -8.98 -3.86
C VAL A 7 3.47 -8.92 -3.77
N VAL A 8 2.84 -9.65 -2.85
CA VAL A 8 1.38 -9.77 -2.79
C VAL A 8 0.71 -8.50 -2.24
N LEU A 9 1.33 -7.84 -1.24
CA LEU A 9 0.79 -6.61 -0.64
C LEU A 9 0.87 -5.39 -1.59
N ALA A 10 1.83 -5.36 -2.51
CA ALA A 10 1.92 -4.33 -3.55
C ALA A 10 1.08 -4.65 -4.80
N PHE A 11 0.96 -5.94 -5.19
CA PHE A 11 0.20 -6.31 -6.40
C PHE A 11 -1.33 -6.25 -6.24
N CYS A 12 -1.85 -6.47 -5.03
CA CYS A 12 -3.30 -6.41 -4.79
C CYS A 12 -3.86 -4.98 -4.88
N ALA A 13 -3.10 -3.93 -4.57
CA ALA A 13 -3.61 -2.56 -4.64
C ALA A 13 -3.43 -1.92 -6.03
N LEU A 14 -2.43 -2.35 -6.81
CA LEU A 14 -2.00 -1.63 -8.00
C LEU A 14 -2.63 -2.14 -9.31
N ALA A 15 -2.98 -3.42 -9.43
CA ALA A 15 -3.40 -3.99 -10.72
C ALA A 15 -4.82 -3.57 -11.17
N VAL A 16 -5.73 -3.24 -10.24
CA VAL A 16 -7.10 -2.80 -10.56
C VAL A 16 -7.21 -1.26 -10.54
N GLY A 17 -6.39 -0.58 -9.74
CA GLY A 17 -6.47 0.87 -9.52
C GLY A 17 -6.08 1.75 -10.72
N VAL A 18 -5.33 1.25 -11.71
CA VAL A 18 -4.89 2.13 -12.82
C VAL A 18 -6.03 2.45 -13.79
N ASN A 19 -6.97 1.51 -13.98
CA ASN A 19 -8.14 1.69 -14.85
C ASN A 19 -9.42 2.07 -14.08
N ALA A 20 -9.59 1.62 -12.83
CA ALA A 20 -10.76 1.94 -12.02
C ALA A 20 -10.75 3.37 -11.46
N LEU A 21 -9.57 3.99 -11.35
CA LEU A 21 -9.43 5.36 -10.83
C LEU A 21 -9.30 6.38 -11.97
N THR A 22 -10.06 7.47 -11.85
CA THR A 22 -9.88 8.66 -12.71
C THR A 22 -8.57 9.37 -12.38
N GLU A 23 -8.08 10.21 -13.29
CA GLU A 23 -6.90 11.03 -13.06
C GLU A 23 -7.07 11.98 -11.86
N GLU A 24 -8.30 12.46 -11.63
CA GLU A 24 -8.66 13.28 -10.48
C GLU A 24 -8.53 12.50 -9.16
N GLN A 25 -9.01 11.26 -9.13
CA GLN A 25 -8.90 10.38 -7.96
C GLN A 25 -7.44 10.01 -7.68
N LYS A 26 -6.64 9.73 -8.71
CA LYS A 26 -5.19 9.48 -8.57
C LYS A 26 -4.47 10.71 -8.01
N ALA A 27 -4.82 11.91 -8.49
CA ALA A 27 -4.27 13.16 -7.99
C ALA A 27 -4.66 13.40 -6.53
N GLU A 28 -5.90 13.09 -6.13
CA GLU A 28 -6.35 13.21 -4.74
C GLU A 28 -5.62 12.22 -3.82
N ILE A 29 -5.52 10.95 -4.22
CA ILE A 29 -4.76 9.93 -3.48
C ILE A 29 -3.31 10.38 -3.30
N THR A 30 -2.67 10.84 -4.38
CA THR A 30 -1.31 11.38 -4.34
C THR A 30 -1.21 12.55 -3.36
N LYS A 31 -2.12 13.52 -3.44
CA LYS A 31 -2.13 14.67 -2.53
C LYS A 31 -2.31 14.25 -1.07
N SER A 32 -3.16 13.26 -0.81
CA SER A 32 -3.42 12.75 0.54
C SER A 32 -2.28 11.91 1.10
N SER A 33 -1.45 11.31 0.23
CA SER A 33 -0.30 10.49 0.64
C SER A 33 0.95 11.31 0.95
N LEU A 34 1.13 12.48 0.33
CA LEU A 34 2.28 13.38 0.55
C LEU A 34 2.62 13.66 2.03
N PRO A 35 1.67 14.04 2.91
CA PRO A 35 2.01 14.27 4.32
C PRO A 35 2.47 13.01 5.04
N LEU A 36 1.90 11.84 4.70
CA LEU A 36 2.29 10.56 5.29
C LEU A 36 3.69 10.14 4.83
N ILE A 37 3.98 10.34 3.54
CA ILE A 37 5.31 10.11 2.96
C ILE A 37 6.33 11.01 3.65
N ALA A 38 6.07 12.32 3.75
CA ALA A 38 6.99 13.25 4.39
C ALA A 38 7.29 12.90 5.86
N GLU A 39 6.26 12.48 6.60
CA GLU A 39 6.41 12.06 8.00
C GLU A 39 7.26 10.78 8.10
N CYS A 40 6.93 9.73 7.35
CA CYS A 40 7.67 8.46 7.38
C CYS A 40 9.08 8.60 6.80
N SER A 41 9.29 9.44 5.78
CA SER A 41 10.61 9.72 5.22
C SER A 41 11.53 10.33 6.27
N LYS A 42 11.00 11.22 7.12
CA LYS A 42 11.74 11.82 8.23
C LYS A 42 12.09 10.78 9.29
N GLU A 43 11.17 9.88 9.61
CA GLU A 43 11.36 8.85 10.64
C GLU A 43 12.42 7.81 10.21
N PHE A 44 12.42 7.40 8.94
CA PHE A 44 13.27 6.33 8.43
C PHE A 44 14.40 6.80 7.52
N SER A 45 14.64 8.11 7.44
CA SER A 45 15.70 8.73 6.63
C SER A 45 15.68 8.33 5.15
N VAL A 46 14.50 8.14 4.57
CA VAL A 46 14.32 7.85 3.13
C VAL A 46 14.33 9.14 2.34
N ASN A 47 15.20 9.24 1.34
CA ASN A 47 15.32 10.44 0.52
C ASN A 47 14.33 10.44 -0.67
N GLN A 48 14.13 11.61 -1.27
CA GLN A 48 13.19 11.78 -2.38
C GLN A 48 13.61 11.01 -3.65
N GLY A 49 14.91 10.83 -3.89
CA GLY A 49 15.42 10.11 -5.05
C GLY A 49 15.04 8.62 -5.02
N ASP A 50 15.09 7.99 -3.86
CA ASP A 50 14.67 6.60 -3.68
C ASP A 50 13.16 6.45 -3.93
N ILE A 51 12.36 7.41 -3.44
CA ILE A 51 10.91 7.45 -3.66
C ILE A 51 10.58 7.64 -5.14
N ASP A 52 11.29 8.54 -5.83
CA ASP A 52 11.09 8.78 -7.26
C ASP A 52 11.48 7.57 -8.10
N ALA A 53 12.56 6.87 -7.72
CA ALA A 53 12.96 5.61 -8.35
C ALA A 53 11.90 4.52 -8.17
N ALA A 54 11.41 4.31 -6.94
CA ALA A 54 10.35 3.36 -6.64
C ALA A 54 9.06 3.69 -7.41
N LYS A 55 8.68 4.97 -7.47
CA LYS A 55 7.52 5.45 -8.24
C LYS A 55 7.66 5.17 -9.74
N LYS A 56 8.85 5.40 -10.30
CA LYS A 56 9.14 5.14 -11.73
C LYS A 56 9.07 3.64 -12.05
N LEU A 57 9.52 2.79 -11.12
CA LEU A 57 9.45 1.33 -11.26
C LEU A 57 8.06 0.78 -10.98
N GLY A 58 7.20 1.54 -10.28
CA GLY A 58 5.94 1.03 -9.75
C GLY A 58 6.14 -0.05 -8.68
N ASP A 59 7.31 -0.05 -8.04
CA ASP A 59 7.73 -1.10 -7.10
C ASP A 59 8.38 -0.46 -5.85
N PRO A 60 7.75 -0.60 -4.67
CA PRO A 60 8.31 -0.10 -3.42
C PRO A 60 9.38 -1.03 -2.81
N SER A 61 9.72 -2.18 -3.42
CA SER A 61 10.65 -3.17 -2.84
C SER A 61 12.06 -2.64 -2.60
N GLY A 62 12.47 -1.60 -3.32
CA GLY A 62 13.75 -0.91 -3.13
C GLY A 62 13.77 0.10 -1.97
N LEU A 63 12.63 0.38 -1.34
CA LEU A 63 12.53 1.31 -0.21
C LEU A 63 12.77 0.58 1.12
N ASN A 64 13.18 1.36 2.13
CA ASN A 64 13.26 0.86 3.51
C ASN A 64 11.90 0.25 3.93
N SER A 65 11.92 -0.99 4.41
CA SER A 65 10.69 -1.73 4.76
C SER A 65 9.91 -1.07 5.91
N CYS A 66 10.60 -0.46 6.88
CA CYS A 66 9.97 0.28 7.97
C CYS A 66 9.31 1.58 7.48
N PHE A 67 9.88 2.25 6.47
CA PHE A 67 9.22 3.36 5.78
C PHE A 67 7.90 2.93 5.14
N VAL A 68 7.92 1.81 4.40
CA VAL A 68 6.71 1.26 3.77
C VAL A 68 5.67 0.88 4.83
N GLY A 69 6.09 0.21 5.91
CA GLY A 69 5.21 -0.14 7.03
C GLY A 69 4.59 1.08 7.71
N CYS A 70 5.39 2.12 7.96
CA CYS A 70 4.91 3.40 8.50
C CYS A 70 3.84 4.02 7.61
N PHE A 71 4.10 4.09 6.30
CA PHE A 71 3.16 4.65 5.34
C PHE A 71 1.85 3.86 5.33
N MET A 72 1.92 2.53 5.22
CA MET A 72 0.74 1.65 5.20
C MET A 72 -0.07 1.75 6.50
N LYS A 73 0.60 1.84 7.65
CA LYS A 73 -0.05 1.99 8.96
C LYS A 73 -0.77 3.32 9.08
N LYS A 74 -0.15 4.42 8.63
CA LYS A 74 -0.76 5.76 8.65
C LYS A 74 -1.87 5.92 7.62
N ALA A 75 -1.75 5.27 6.47
CA ALA A 75 -2.84 5.16 5.50
C ALA A 75 -4.02 4.35 6.07
N GLY A 76 -3.76 3.53 7.09
CA GLY A 76 -4.73 2.65 7.74
C GLY A 76 -5.05 1.41 6.90
N ILE A 77 -4.06 0.92 6.17
CA ILE A 77 -4.09 -0.31 5.38
C ILE A 77 -3.67 -1.50 6.24
N ILE A 78 -2.70 -1.28 7.14
CA ILE A 78 -2.29 -2.26 8.16
C ILE A 78 -2.61 -1.73 9.56
N ASN A 79 -2.89 -2.63 10.48
CA ASN A 79 -3.20 -2.31 11.87
C ASN A 79 -1.95 -2.09 12.73
N ALA A 80 -2.15 -1.85 14.03
CA ALA A 80 -1.05 -1.56 14.95
C ALA A 80 -0.01 -2.69 15.06
N SER A 81 -0.43 -3.94 14.84
CA SER A 81 0.39 -5.15 14.85
C SER A 81 1.08 -5.43 13.51
N GLY A 82 0.93 -4.54 12.52
CA GLY A 82 1.52 -4.71 11.19
C GLY A 82 0.75 -5.66 10.27
N LEU A 83 -0.43 -6.12 10.68
CA LEU A 83 -1.26 -7.03 9.89
C LEU A 83 -2.17 -6.24 8.95
N PHE A 84 -2.42 -6.79 7.76
CA PHE A 84 -3.35 -6.22 6.80
C PHE A 84 -4.77 -6.14 7.36
N ASP A 85 -5.35 -4.93 7.33
CA ASP A 85 -6.70 -4.65 7.80
C ASP A 85 -7.65 -4.57 6.61
N VAL A 86 -8.21 -5.74 6.28
CA VAL A 86 -9.13 -5.92 5.14
C VAL A 86 -10.33 -4.98 5.26
N ALA A 87 -10.95 -4.92 6.44
CA ALA A 87 -12.17 -4.14 6.66
C ALA A 87 -11.90 -2.63 6.53
N ALA A 88 -10.84 -2.13 7.18
CA ALA A 88 -10.48 -0.72 7.09
C ALA A 88 -10.05 -0.33 5.67
N THR A 89 -9.37 -1.23 4.95
CA THR A 89 -8.94 -1.00 3.56
C THR A 89 -10.15 -0.87 2.62
N ILE A 90 -11.15 -1.76 2.75
CA ILE A 90 -12.41 -1.68 1.98
C ILE A 90 -13.20 -0.42 2.34
N GLU A 91 -13.28 -0.06 3.62
CA GLU A 91 -14.01 1.13 4.04
C GLU A 91 -13.41 2.41 3.43
N LYS A 92 -12.07 2.52 3.43
CA LYS A 92 -11.36 3.67 2.86
C LYS A 92 -11.48 3.72 1.34
N SER A 93 -11.46 2.57 0.67
CA SER A 93 -11.51 2.54 -0.80
C SER A 93 -12.83 3.08 -1.35
N LYS A 94 -13.93 2.99 -0.60
CA LYS A 94 -15.24 3.58 -0.96
C LYS A 94 -15.22 5.09 -1.18
N LYS A 95 -14.20 5.79 -0.66
CA LYS A 95 -13.99 7.21 -0.95
C LYS A 95 -13.62 7.44 -2.43
N TYR A 96 -12.93 6.47 -3.05
CA TYR A 96 -12.37 6.59 -4.40
C TYR A 96 -13.09 5.68 -5.40
N LEU A 97 -13.58 4.52 -4.98
CA LEU A 97 -14.30 3.58 -5.82
C LEU A 97 -15.81 3.80 -5.67
N THR A 98 -16.38 4.54 -6.61
CA THR A 98 -17.81 4.89 -6.61
C THR A 98 -18.66 3.94 -7.45
N SER A 99 -18.04 3.16 -8.34
CA SER A 99 -18.71 2.11 -9.09
C SER A 99 -18.90 0.86 -8.23
N GLU A 100 -20.10 0.27 -8.26
CA GLU A 100 -20.37 -0.99 -7.58
C GLU A 100 -19.52 -2.14 -8.15
N GLU A 101 -19.21 -2.11 -9.45
CA GLU A 101 -18.34 -3.09 -10.11
C GLU A 101 -16.90 -3.00 -9.59
N ASP A 102 -16.34 -1.80 -9.55
CA ASP A 102 -14.97 -1.58 -9.09
C ASP A 102 -14.83 -1.88 -7.60
N LEU A 103 -15.84 -1.53 -6.79
CA LEU A 103 -15.86 -1.86 -5.37
C LEU A 103 -15.88 -3.38 -5.15
N LYS A 104 -16.74 -4.12 -5.85
CA LYS A 104 -16.77 -5.60 -5.75
C LYS A 104 -15.48 -6.25 -6.21
N ALA A 105 -14.88 -5.74 -7.29
CA ALA A 105 -13.59 -6.22 -7.77
C ALA A 105 -12.48 -5.98 -6.73
N PHE A 106 -12.49 -4.80 -6.10
CA PHE A 106 -11.54 -4.45 -5.05
C PHE A 106 -11.75 -5.24 -3.76
N GLU A 107 -13.00 -5.46 -3.33
CA GLU A 107 -13.33 -6.31 -2.17
C GLU A 107 -12.78 -7.72 -2.35
N LYS A 108 -13.10 -8.36 -3.49
CA LYS A 108 -12.59 -9.70 -3.81
C LYS A 108 -11.06 -9.75 -3.80
N LEU A 109 -10.42 -8.74 -4.39
CA LEU A 109 -8.97 -8.66 -4.42
C LEU A 109 -8.39 -8.53 -3.01
N THR A 110 -8.93 -7.62 -2.20
CA THR A 110 -8.52 -7.39 -0.81
C THR A 110 -8.66 -8.67 0.01
N GLU A 111 -9.77 -9.40 -0.12
CA GLU A 111 -9.99 -10.67 0.58
C GLU A 111 -8.97 -11.75 0.21
N MET A 112 -8.52 -11.79 -1.05
CA MET A 112 -7.51 -12.75 -1.50
C MET A 112 -6.14 -12.53 -0.83
N CYS A 113 -5.86 -11.33 -0.30
CA CYS A 113 -4.58 -11.00 0.33
C CYS A 113 -4.64 -11.17 1.87
N ALA A 114 -5.83 -11.47 2.43
CA ALA A 114 -6.00 -11.74 3.86
C ALA A 114 -5.14 -12.91 4.40
N PRO A 115 -4.96 -14.03 3.67
CA PRO A 115 -4.14 -15.15 4.15
C PRO A 115 -2.65 -14.84 4.30
N GLU A 116 -2.16 -13.71 3.77
CA GLU A 116 -0.77 -13.30 3.95
C GLU A 116 -0.44 -12.95 5.41
N ASN A 117 -1.45 -12.57 6.21
CA ASN A 117 -1.27 -12.30 7.64
C ASN A 117 -0.80 -13.51 8.44
N ASP A 118 -1.15 -14.72 8.00
CA ASP A 118 -0.82 -15.98 8.69
C ASP A 118 0.53 -16.55 8.24
N LYS A 119 1.17 -15.95 7.24
CA LYS A 119 2.46 -16.41 6.74
C LYS A 119 3.60 -15.88 7.62
N PRO A 120 4.58 -16.72 7.95
CA PRO A 120 5.75 -16.25 8.68
C PRO A 120 6.52 -15.25 7.82
N VAL A 121 6.70 -14.05 8.37
CA VAL A 121 7.60 -13.03 7.82
C VAL A 121 8.83 -12.94 8.70
N SER A 122 9.98 -12.72 8.07
CA SER A 122 11.22 -12.44 8.79
C SER A 122 11.35 -10.93 8.92
N ASP A 123 11.34 -10.42 10.15
CA ASP A 123 11.85 -9.07 10.42
C ASP A 123 13.34 -9.09 10.09
N SER A 124 13.73 -8.36 9.04
CA SER A 124 15.15 -8.11 8.82
C SER A 124 15.56 -7.06 9.85
N ASP A 125 16.36 -7.47 10.84
CA ASP A 125 16.95 -6.53 11.80
C ASP A 125 17.79 -5.49 11.06
N LYS A 126 17.29 -4.24 11.06
CA LYS A 126 17.91 -2.96 10.68
C LYS A 126 17.78 -2.49 9.23
#